data_AF-A0A961DHV3-F1
#
_entry.id   AF-A0A961DHV3-F1
#
_cell.length_a   1.000
_cell.length_b   1.000
_cell.length_c   1.000
_cell.angle_alpha   90.00
_cell.angle_beta   90.00
_cell.angle_gamma   90.00
#
_symmetry.space_group_name_H-M   'P 1'
#
loop_
_entity.id
_entity.type
_entity.pdbx_description
1 polymer ?
#
loop_
_entity_poly.entity_id
_entity_poly.type
_entity_poly.pdbx_seq_one_letter_code
_entity_poly.pdbx_strand_id
1 'polypeptide(L)'
;MTTGDLPLGIGVGDVNADGNLDIATGNFFGGNGSLITGNGDGTFNSFVEIPMVPSGATESVGVQDAIIGDFNEDGWGDLAFTVQSGDLGDPGLAILLNDGTGNFPGLPTFIAFSTQPRGLAVADIDQDDNLDIIYSDRDLHTLFIARGNGDGTFTVDDSTLLTNELDLGLYNLTLAAYSDELAQMTERTLELEVSL
;
A
#
# COMPACT_ATOMS: atom_id res chain seq x y z
N MET A 1 25.92 -13.60 -3.50
CA MET A 1 25.32 -12.31 -3.89
C MET A 1 25.01 -11.53 -2.64
N THR A 2 25.36 -10.24 -2.60
CA THR A 2 24.91 -9.29 -1.57
C THR A 2 23.78 -8.47 -2.18
N THR A 3 22.74 -8.15 -1.41
CA THR A 3 21.51 -7.51 -1.93
C THR A 3 21.21 -6.17 -1.25
N GLY A 4 22.18 -5.60 -0.53
CA GLY A 4 22.02 -4.36 0.24
C GLY A 4 22.40 -4.52 1.71
N ASP A 5 22.25 -3.43 2.48
CA ASP A 5 22.51 -3.40 3.93
C ASP A 5 21.21 -3.61 4.73
N LEU A 6 21.20 -4.70 5.50
CA LEU A 6 20.04 -5.22 6.24
C LEU A 6 18.76 -5.30 5.38
N PRO A 7 18.70 -6.22 4.39
CA PRO A 7 17.46 -6.49 3.66
C PRO A 7 16.42 -7.09 4.63
N LEU A 8 15.23 -6.50 4.71
CA LEU A 8 14.18 -6.93 5.64
C LEU A 8 12.95 -7.55 4.97
N GLY A 9 12.65 -7.16 3.74
CA GLY A 9 11.51 -7.68 2.98
C GLY A 9 11.87 -7.98 1.53
N ILE A 10 10.96 -8.66 0.85
CA ILE A 10 11.18 -9.25 -0.46
C ILE A 10 9.89 -9.27 -1.29
N GLY A 11 10.00 -8.75 -2.51
CA GLY A 11 8.97 -8.85 -3.55
C GLY A 11 9.44 -9.75 -4.68
N VAL A 12 8.50 -10.45 -5.32
CA VAL A 12 8.76 -11.31 -6.48
C VAL A 12 7.71 -11.00 -7.55
N GLY A 13 8.16 -10.81 -8.79
CA GLY A 13 7.31 -10.51 -9.95
C GLY A 13 8.16 -10.34 -11.20
N ASP A 14 7.52 -10.21 -12.37
CA ASP A 14 8.21 -9.99 -13.64
C ASP A 14 8.28 -8.48 -13.91
N VAL A 15 9.47 -7.89 -13.75
CA VAL A 15 9.68 -6.44 -13.85
C VAL A 15 9.85 -5.99 -15.31
N ASN A 16 10.29 -6.88 -16.20
CA ASN A 16 10.70 -6.55 -17.55
C ASN A 16 9.89 -7.31 -18.62
N ALA A 17 8.77 -7.91 -18.24
CA ALA A 17 7.85 -8.66 -19.08
C ALA A 17 8.52 -9.76 -19.92
N ASP A 18 9.63 -10.32 -19.42
CA ASP A 18 10.38 -11.38 -20.12
C ASP A 18 9.90 -12.80 -19.79
N GLY A 19 8.94 -12.91 -18.86
CA GLY A 19 8.34 -14.16 -18.38
C GLY A 19 9.11 -14.82 -17.24
N ASN A 20 10.21 -14.22 -16.77
CA ASN A 20 10.99 -14.72 -15.64
C ASN A 20 10.66 -13.94 -14.36
N LEU A 21 10.75 -14.63 -13.22
CA LEU A 21 10.55 -13.97 -11.94
C LEU A 21 11.81 -13.24 -11.49
N ASP A 22 11.65 -11.96 -11.19
CA ASP A 22 12.63 -11.07 -10.59
C ASP A 22 12.39 -10.91 -9.09
N ILE A 23 13.36 -10.30 -8.41
CA ILE A 23 13.32 -10.07 -6.96
C ILE A 23 13.57 -8.60 -6.67
N ALA A 24 12.74 -8.02 -5.81
CA ALA A 24 12.99 -6.72 -5.18
C ALA A 24 13.22 -6.89 -3.67
N THR A 25 14.13 -6.12 -3.06
CA THR A 25 14.32 -6.10 -1.59
C THR A 25 14.36 -4.69 -1.06
N GLY A 26 13.75 -4.48 0.12
CA GLY A 26 13.91 -3.26 0.90
C GLY A 26 15.10 -3.35 1.86
N ASN A 27 16.01 -2.38 1.81
CA ASN A 27 17.26 -2.39 2.58
C ASN A 27 17.22 -1.35 3.69
N PHE A 28 16.97 -1.79 4.92
CA PHE A 28 16.59 -0.91 6.01
C PHE A 28 17.70 0.05 6.44
N PHE A 29 18.95 -0.41 6.53
CA PHE A 29 20.06 0.48 6.88
C PHE A 29 20.69 1.15 5.66
N GLY A 30 20.54 0.54 4.48
CA GLY A 30 20.98 1.16 3.22
C GLY A 30 20.12 2.35 2.79
N GLY A 31 18.87 2.42 3.25
CA GLY A 31 17.92 3.45 2.84
C GLY A 31 17.57 3.41 1.35
N ASN A 32 17.70 2.23 0.75
CA ASN A 32 17.46 2.00 -0.67
C ASN A 32 16.72 0.68 -0.89
N GLY A 33 16.32 0.45 -2.13
CA GLY A 33 15.87 -0.86 -2.59
C GLY A 33 16.97 -1.56 -3.39
N SER A 34 16.74 -2.82 -3.71
CA SER A 34 17.53 -3.55 -4.69
C SER A 34 16.62 -4.34 -5.61
N LEU A 35 16.94 -4.34 -6.91
CA LEU A 35 16.26 -5.12 -7.94
C LEU A 35 17.24 -6.15 -8.52
N ILE A 36 16.80 -7.39 -8.64
CA ILE A 36 17.62 -8.52 -9.06
C ILE A 36 16.84 -9.27 -10.14
N THR A 37 17.28 -9.19 -11.39
CA THR A 37 16.58 -9.86 -12.49
C THR A 37 16.89 -11.34 -12.57
N GLY A 38 15.87 -12.15 -12.85
CA GLY A 38 15.94 -13.59 -13.04
C GLY A 38 16.33 -13.96 -14.47
N ASN A 39 17.03 -15.08 -14.63
CA ASN A 39 17.38 -15.62 -15.96
C ASN A 39 16.44 -16.74 -16.43
N GLY A 40 15.37 -17.03 -15.67
CA GLY A 40 14.39 -18.08 -15.97
C GLY A 40 14.81 -19.52 -15.64
N ASP A 41 16.08 -19.73 -15.29
CA ASP A 41 16.65 -21.04 -14.93
C ASP A 41 16.90 -21.18 -13.41
N GLY A 42 16.34 -20.28 -12.61
CA GLY A 42 16.56 -20.18 -11.16
C GLY A 42 17.88 -19.48 -10.78
N THR A 43 18.63 -18.97 -11.76
CA THR A 43 19.76 -18.06 -11.52
C THR A 43 19.34 -16.60 -11.66
N PHE A 44 20.16 -15.72 -11.07
CA PHE A 44 19.86 -14.29 -10.96
C PHE A 44 21.09 -13.46 -11.33
N ASN A 45 20.84 -12.28 -11.88
CA ASN A 45 21.88 -11.29 -12.18
C ASN A 45 22.36 -10.58 -10.91
N SER A 46 23.39 -9.73 -11.05
CA SER A 46 23.78 -8.80 -9.98
C SER A 46 22.65 -7.82 -9.71
N PHE A 47 22.48 -7.43 -8.44
CA PHE A 47 21.47 -6.44 -8.08
C PHE A 47 21.80 -5.06 -8.68
N VAL A 48 20.75 -4.32 -8.98
CA VAL A 48 20.77 -2.89 -9.25
C VAL A 48 20.16 -2.18 -8.05
N GLU A 49 20.76 -1.08 -7.63
CA GLU A 49 20.24 -0.26 -6.52
C GLU A 49 19.04 0.56 -6.98
N ILE A 50 17.99 0.59 -6.17
CA ILE A 50 16.82 1.44 -6.35
C ILE A 50 16.93 2.62 -5.38
N PRO A 51 17.30 3.82 -5.85
CA PRO A 51 17.51 4.98 -4.98
C PRO A 51 16.18 5.51 -4.45
N MET A 52 16.09 5.76 -3.14
CA MET A 52 14.94 6.44 -2.53
C MET A 52 15.13 7.94 -2.42
N VAL A 53 16.40 8.39 -2.47
CA VAL A 53 16.82 9.79 -2.29
C VAL A 53 17.85 10.16 -3.35
N PRO A 54 18.05 11.47 -3.63
CA PRO A 54 19.12 11.89 -4.53
C PRO A 54 20.49 11.36 -4.09
N SER A 55 21.34 11.01 -5.05
CA SER A 55 22.70 10.56 -4.75
C SER A 55 23.46 11.59 -3.90
N GLY A 56 24.05 11.12 -2.80
CA GLY A 56 24.79 11.95 -1.85
C GLY A 56 23.92 12.63 -0.77
N ALA A 57 22.60 12.41 -0.77
CA ALA A 57 21.77 12.76 0.37
C ALA A 57 22.22 11.98 1.62
N THR A 58 22.14 12.62 2.78
CA THR A 58 22.48 12.01 4.08
C THR A 58 21.23 11.57 4.84
N GLU A 59 20.10 11.45 4.13
CA GLU A 59 18.81 11.13 4.71
C GLU A 59 18.74 9.64 5.05
N SER A 60 18.40 9.31 6.29
CA SER A 60 18.09 7.95 6.72
C SER A 60 16.66 7.60 6.31
N VAL A 61 16.51 6.53 5.53
CA VAL A 61 15.23 6.02 5.06
C VAL A 61 15.07 4.58 5.54
N GLY A 62 13.99 4.27 6.24
CA GLY A 62 13.76 2.93 6.76
C GLY A 62 13.03 2.04 5.76
N VAL A 63 13.62 1.72 4.61
CA VAL A 63 12.99 0.87 3.59
C VAL A 63 12.86 -0.56 4.13
N GLN A 64 11.64 -1.10 4.22
CA GLN A 64 11.41 -2.43 4.82
C GLN A 64 11.07 -3.48 3.78
N ASP A 65 9.82 -3.48 3.30
CA ASP A 65 9.32 -4.46 2.36
C ASP A 65 9.19 -3.91 0.96
N ALA A 66 9.11 -4.83 -0.01
CA ALA A 66 9.07 -4.53 -1.44
C ALA A 66 8.04 -5.44 -2.12
N ILE A 67 7.37 -4.94 -3.16
CA ILE A 67 6.53 -5.73 -4.06
C ILE A 67 6.78 -5.30 -5.51
N ILE A 68 6.48 -6.23 -6.43
CA ILE A 68 6.48 -6.00 -7.88
C ILE A 68 5.05 -6.21 -8.38
N GLY A 69 4.53 -5.29 -9.18
CA GLY A 69 3.20 -5.37 -9.79
C GLY A 69 3.03 -4.29 -10.85
N ASP A 70 2.13 -4.49 -11.81
CA ASP A 70 1.79 -3.48 -12.83
C ASP A 70 0.76 -2.52 -12.24
N PHE A 71 1.21 -1.39 -11.69
CA PHE A 71 0.34 -0.46 -10.95
C PHE A 71 -0.29 0.62 -11.83
N ASN A 72 0.18 0.76 -13.08
CA ASN A 72 -0.29 1.74 -14.05
C ASN A 72 -0.87 1.11 -15.34
N GLU A 73 -1.06 -0.21 -15.35
CA GLU A 73 -1.61 -1.01 -16.45
C GLU A 73 -0.86 -0.88 -17.78
N ASP A 74 0.44 -0.62 -17.74
CA ASP A 74 1.27 -0.47 -18.94
C ASP A 74 1.88 -1.79 -19.44
N GLY A 75 1.69 -2.87 -18.68
CA GLY A 75 2.18 -4.22 -18.96
C GLY A 75 3.59 -4.49 -18.43
N TRP A 76 4.19 -3.55 -17.68
CA TRP A 76 5.51 -3.69 -17.08
C TRP A 76 5.41 -3.73 -15.56
N GLY A 77 6.26 -4.54 -14.92
CA GLY A 77 6.29 -4.59 -13.46
C GLY A 77 6.89 -3.30 -12.88
N ASP A 78 6.10 -2.64 -12.04
CA ASP A 78 6.49 -1.51 -11.22
C ASP A 78 6.98 -1.97 -9.83
N LEU A 79 7.51 -1.04 -9.04
CA LEU A 79 7.99 -1.31 -7.70
C LEU A 79 7.24 -0.47 -6.66
N ALA A 80 6.92 -1.09 -5.54
CA ALA A 80 6.46 -0.40 -4.35
C ALA A 80 7.23 -0.85 -3.11
N PHE A 81 7.53 0.09 -2.23
CA PHE A 81 8.26 -0.15 -0.99
C PHE A 81 7.59 0.53 0.20
N THR A 82 7.53 -0.16 1.34
CA THR A 82 7.22 0.52 2.61
C THR A 82 8.45 1.25 3.12
N VAL A 83 8.21 2.46 3.62
CA VAL A 83 9.23 3.30 4.20
C VAL A 83 8.81 3.65 5.61
N GLN A 84 9.68 3.36 6.57
CA GLN A 84 9.48 3.83 7.94
C GLN A 84 9.88 5.29 8.13
N SER A 85 9.34 5.92 9.17
CA SER A 85 9.68 7.30 9.52
C SER A 85 11.18 7.46 9.61
N GLY A 86 11.71 8.50 8.97
CA GLY A 86 13.14 8.77 8.91
C GLY A 86 13.40 10.23 8.60
N ASP A 87 14.58 10.52 8.04
CA ASP A 87 14.95 11.90 7.69
C ASP A 87 14.15 12.43 6.49
N LEU A 88 13.59 11.53 5.67
CA LEU A 88 12.65 11.86 4.58
C LEU A 88 11.28 12.34 5.07
N GLY A 89 10.99 12.27 6.37
CA GLY A 89 9.73 12.69 6.95
C GLY A 89 8.84 11.52 7.35
N ASP A 90 7.54 11.71 7.13
CA ASP A 90 6.49 10.80 7.57
C ASP A 90 6.66 9.40 6.95
N PRO A 91 6.29 8.34 7.67
CA PRO A 91 6.26 6.98 7.13
C PRO A 91 5.34 6.89 5.91
N GLY A 92 5.51 5.89 5.04
CA GLY A 92 4.68 5.84 3.83
C GLY A 92 5.04 4.75 2.84
N LEU A 93 4.55 4.95 1.63
CA LEU A 93 4.76 4.08 0.47
C LEU A 93 5.54 4.83 -0.60
N ALA A 94 6.63 4.24 -1.06
CA ALA A 94 7.41 4.71 -2.19
C ALA A 94 7.04 3.89 -3.42
N ILE A 95 6.51 4.54 -4.46
CA ILE A 95 6.12 3.92 -5.74
C ILE A 95 7.10 4.37 -6.83
N LEU A 96 7.63 3.42 -7.59
CA LEU A 96 8.44 3.68 -8.77
C LEU A 96 7.82 2.96 -9.96
N LEU A 97 7.45 3.74 -10.97
CA LEU A 97 6.92 3.22 -12.22
C LEU A 97 8.06 2.89 -13.19
N ASN A 98 7.91 1.78 -13.90
CA ASN A 98 8.82 1.34 -14.93
C ASN A 98 8.64 2.19 -16.20
N ASP A 99 9.70 2.44 -16.96
CA ASP A 99 9.63 3.17 -18.23
C ASP A 99 9.33 2.28 -19.45
N GLY A 100 8.96 1.02 -19.21
CA GLY A 100 8.74 0.02 -20.24
C GLY A 100 10.02 -0.65 -20.75
N THR A 101 11.15 -0.47 -20.06
CA THR A 101 12.41 -1.12 -20.42
C THR A 101 13.11 -1.79 -19.23
N GLY A 102 12.40 -1.99 -18.12
CA GLY A 102 12.96 -2.50 -16.87
C GLY A 102 13.74 -1.44 -16.09
N ASN A 103 13.60 -0.16 -16.45
CA ASN A 103 14.27 0.96 -15.79
C ASN A 103 13.26 1.81 -15.02
N PHE A 104 13.73 2.42 -13.94
CA PHE A 104 12.93 3.26 -13.05
C PHE A 104 13.47 4.69 -13.08
N PRO A 105 12.88 5.58 -13.92
CA PRO A 105 13.43 6.92 -14.10
C PRO A 105 13.13 7.81 -12.90
N GLY A 106 14.16 8.13 -12.12
CA GLY A 106 14.10 9.16 -11.08
C GLY A 106 13.90 8.60 -9.67
N LEU A 107 13.30 9.41 -8.82
CA LEU A 107 12.99 9.08 -7.42
C LEU A 107 11.54 8.61 -7.31
N PRO A 108 11.21 7.81 -6.28
CA PRO A 108 9.86 7.38 -6.04
C PRO A 108 8.88 8.54 -5.86
N THR A 109 7.65 8.31 -6.31
CA THR A 109 6.50 9.05 -5.80
C THR A 109 6.22 8.56 -4.38
N PHE A 110 6.16 9.49 -3.43
CA PHE A 110 5.98 9.16 -2.02
C PHE A 110 4.56 9.48 -1.56
N ILE A 111 3.90 8.50 -0.95
CA ILE A 111 2.58 8.63 -0.33
C ILE A 111 2.78 8.52 1.18
N ALA A 112 2.65 9.65 1.87
CA ALA A 112 2.78 9.70 3.31
C ALA A 112 1.58 9.07 4.00
N PHE A 113 1.85 8.27 5.02
CA PHE A 113 0.88 7.67 5.93
C PHE A 113 1.01 8.33 7.31
N SER A 114 -0.08 8.26 8.08
CA SER A 114 -0.10 8.63 9.49
C SER A 114 0.36 7.50 10.42
N THR A 115 0.67 6.33 9.85
CA THR A 115 0.96 5.09 10.57
C THR A 115 2.28 4.46 10.10
N GLN A 116 2.71 3.35 10.71
CA GLN A 116 4.03 2.75 10.49
C GLN A 116 3.95 1.47 9.63
N PRO A 117 3.99 1.57 8.29
CA PRO A 117 3.81 0.42 7.42
C PRO A 117 5.03 -0.51 7.46
N ARG A 118 4.78 -1.79 7.22
CA ARG A 118 5.82 -2.82 7.33
C ARG A 118 5.77 -3.87 6.23
N GLY A 119 4.84 -4.81 6.31
CA GLY A 119 4.66 -5.83 5.28
C GLY A 119 3.70 -5.37 4.19
N LEU A 120 3.92 -5.81 2.96
CA LEU A 120 3.10 -5.53 1.79
C LEU A 120 2.47 -6.79 1.20
N ALA A 121 1.30 -6.63 0.60
CA ALA A 121 0.70 -7.57 -0.33
C ALA A 121 -0.05 -6.79 -1.42
N VAL A 122 -0.26 -7.42 -2.57
CA VAL A 122 -0.94 -6.81 -3.72
C VAL A 122 -2.04 -7.73 -4.23
N ALA A 123 -3.19 -7.16 -4.55
CA ALA A 123 -4.31 -7.82 -5.21
C ALA A 123 -5.32 -6.77 -5.69
N ASP A 124 -6.12 -7.07 -6.70
CA ASP A 124 -7.36 -6.34 -6.96
C ASP A 124 -8.42 -6.80 -5.92
N ILE A 125 -8.73 -5.94 -4.94
CA ILE A 125 -9.56 -6.32 -3.78
C ILE A 125 -11.03 -5.93 -3.99
N ASP A 126 -11.29 -4.84 -4.70
CA ASP A 126 -12.66 -4.38 -5.00
C ASP A 126 -13.16 -4.76 -6.40
N GLN A 127 -12.36 -5.50 -7.18
CA GLN A 127 -12.71 -6.01 -8.52
C GLN A 127 -12.94 -4.87 -9.53
N ASP A 128 -12.09 -3.84 -9.46
CA ASP A 128 -12.10 -2.73 -10.40
C ASP A 128 -11.04 -2.86 -11.52
N ASP A 129 -10.38 -4.03 -11.57
CA ASP A 129 -9.27 -4.39 -12.45
C ASP A 129 -7.92 -3.67 -12.14
N ASN A 130 -7.87 -2.77 -11.15
CA ASN A 130 -6.64 -2.13 -10.69
C ASN A 130 -6.02 -2.88 -9.51
N LEU A 131 -4.69 -2.93 -9.46
CA LEU A 131 -4.01 -3.53 -8.31
C LEU A 131 -4.06 -2.62 -7.08
N ASP A 132 -4.65 -3.12 -5.98
CA ASP A 132 -4.58 -2.51 -4.66
C ASP A 132 -3.38 -3.01 -3.85
N ILE A 133 -2.93 -2.20 -2.90
CA ILE A 133 -1.87 -2.56 -1.96
C ILE A 133 -2.45 -2.71 -0.55
N ILE A 134 -2.26 -3.89 0.04
CA ILE A 134 -2.51 -4.14 1.46
C ILE A 134 -1.19 -3.95 2.20
N TYR A 135 -1.23 -3.23 3.31
CA TYR A 135 -0.07 -3.11 4.19
C TYR A 135 -0.41 -3.39 5.63
N SER A 136 0.55 -3.96 6.34
CA SER A 136 0.48 -4.15 7.79
C SER A 136 1.08 -2.96 8.52
N ASP A 137 0.44 -2.60 9.62
CA ASP A 137 0.92 -1.57 10.51
C ASP A 137 1.64 -2.15 11.72
N ARG A 138 2.84 -1.65 11.98
CA ARG A 138 3.67 -2.11 13.09
C ARG A 138 3.09 -1.75 14.46
N ASP A 139 2.52 -0.56 14.59
CA ASP A 139 2.20 0.05 15.89
C ASP A 139 0.71 -0.10 16.25
N LEU A 140 -0.17 -0.12 15.26
CA LEU A 140 -1.61 -0.31 15.37
C LEU A 140 -2.03 -1.78 15.30
N HIS A 141 -1.13 -2.68 14.89
CA HIS A 141 -1.39 -4.13 14.77
C HIS A 141 -2.61 -4.46 13.87
N THR A 142 -2.79 -3.68 12.82
CA THR A 142 -3.89 -3.80 11.85
C THR A 142 -3.35 -3.92 10.43
N LEU A 143 -4.24 -4.26 9.50
CA LEU A 143 -4.02 -4.10 8.06
C LEU A 143 -4.76 -2.86 7.57
N PHE A 144 -4.23 -2.25 6.53
CA PHE A 144 -4.83 -1.15 5.78
C PHE A 144 -4.75 -1.46 4.29
N ILE A 145 -5.54 -0.73 3.50
CA ILE A 145 -5.57 -0.83 2.04
C ILE A 145 -5.30 0.54 1.44
N ALA A 146 -4.34 0.60 0.53
CA ALA A 146 -4.15 1.69 -0.41
C ALA A 146 -4.77 1.26 -1.74
N ARG A 147 -5.83 1.96 -2.16
CA ARG A 147 -6.59 1.63 -3.37
C ARG A 147 -5.87 2.08 -4.62
N GLY A 148 -5.66 1.19 -5.58
CA GLY A 148 -5.04 1.52 -6.85
C GLY A 148 -6.00 2.30 -7.74
N ASN A 149 -5.51 3.33 -8.44
CA ASN A 149 -6.31 4.07 -9.41
C ASN A 149 -6.04 3.67 -10.87
N GLY A 150 -5.18 2.67 -11.10
CA GLY A 150 -4.79 2.19 -12.44
C GLY A 150 -3.81 3.07 -13.20
N ASP A 151 -3.34 4.17 -12.60
CA ASP A 151 -2.41 5.12 -13.22
C ASP A 151 -1.09 5.25 -12.44
N GLY A 152 -0.79 4.28 -11.58
CA GLY A 152 0.34 4.30 -10.66
C GLY A 152 0.14 5.17 -9.41
N THR A 153 -1.03 5.80 -9.25
CA THR A 153 -1.40 6.52 -8.02
C THR A 153 -2.29 5.67 -7.13
N PHE A 154 -2.29 5.98 -5.82
CA PHE A 154 -3.08 5.28 -4.83
C PHE A 154 -3.90 6.23 -3.96
N THR A 155 -5.12 5.82 -3.65
CA THR A 155 -5.98 6.48 -2.68
C THR A 155 -5.87 5.77 -1.34
N VAL A 156 -5.45 6.51 -0.30
CA VAL A 156 -5.22 5.95 1.04
C VAL A 156 -6.21 6.56 2.02
N ASP A 157 -6.97 5.70 2.68
CA ASP A 157 -7.72 6.05 3.89
C ASP A 157 -7.18 5.20 5.05
N ASP A 158 -6.15 5.72 5.69
CA ASP A 158 -5.54 5.11 6.88
C ASP A 158 -6.19 5.60 8.19
N SER A 159 -7.30 6.35 8.07
CA SER A 159 -8.00 6.94 9.22
C SER A 159 -9.05 6.00 9.84
N THR A 160 -9.36 4.87 9.19
CA THR A 160 -10.37 3.92 9.68
C THR A 160 -9.90 2.47 9.60
N LEU A 161 -10.06 1.76 10.73
CA LEU A 161 -9.65 0.37 10.92
C LEU A 161 -10.49 -0.57 10.04
N LEU A 162 -9.83 -1.50 9.34
CA LEU A 162 -10.39 -2.82 9.02
C LEU A 162 -10.58 -3.62 10.33
N THR A 163 -11.44 -3.13 11.23
CA THR A 163 -12.07 -4.01 12.20
C THR A 163 -12.99 -4.95 11.43
N ASN A 164 -13.21 -6.16 11.95
CA ASN A 164 -14.06 -7.22 11.40
C ASN A 164 -15.54 -6.85 11.16
N GLU A 165 -15.87 -5.58 11.06
CA GLU A 165 -17.17 -5.10 10.61
C GLU A 165 -17.11 -5.06 9.09
N LEU A 166 -18.04 -5.78 8.43
CA LEU A 166 -18.38 -5.49 7.05
C LEU A 166 -18.46 -3.97 6.88
N ASP A 167 -17.82 -3.45 5.84
CA ASP A 167 -18.05 -2.10 5.35
C ASP A 167 -19.53 -1.97 4.94
N LEU A 168 -20.36 -1.79 5.95
CA LEU A 168 -21.74 -1.43 5.80
C LEU A 168 -21.73 0.09 5.77
N GLY A 169 -21.89 0.64 4.57
CA GLY A 169 -22.43 1.97 4.32
C GLY A 169 -23.83 2.21 4.92
N LEU A 170 -24.13 1.64 6.09
CA LEU A 170 -25.36 1.70 6.86
C LEU A 170 -25.23 2.51 8.16
N TYR A 171 -24.05 2.99 8.56
CA TYR A 171 -23.96 3.82 9.78
C TYR A 171 -24.76 5.14 9.68
N ASN A 172 -25.13 5.57 8.46
CA ASN A 172 -26.06 6.68 8.24
C ASN A 172 -27.53 6.26 8.04
N LEU A 173 -27.84 4.97 7.89
CA LEU A 173 -29.21 4.49 7.72
C LEU A 173 -29.85 4.05 9.05
N THR A 174 -29.07 3.48 9.97
CA THR A 174 -29.58 2.98 11.26
C THR A 174 -29.98 4.11 12.20
N LEU A 175 -29.33 5.29 12.13
CA LEU A 175 -29.67 6.43 13.00
C LEU A 175 -30.97 7.12 12.58
N ALA A 176 -31.25 7.20 11.27
CA ALA A 176 -32.49 7.78 10.73
C ALA A 176 -33.70 6.88 10.98
N ALA A 177 -33.54 5.55 10.84
CA ALA A 177 -34.63 4.61 11.12
C ALA A 177 -35.02 4.59 12.60
N TYR A 178 -34.04 4.75 13.51
CA TYR A 178 -34.31 4.80 14.95
C TYR A 178 -34.96 6.12 15.39
N SER A 179 -34.64 7.25 14.75
CA SER A 179 -35.26 8.54 15.10
C SER A 179 -36.74 8.60 14.71
N ASP A 180 -37.11 8.03 13.56
CA ASP A 180 -38.49 8.05 13.09
C ASP A 180 -39.38 7.11 13.91
N GLU A 181 -38.87 5.95 14.33
CA GLU A 181 -39.61 5.00 15.16
C GLU A 181 -39.81 5.52 16.59
N LEU A 182 -38.81 6.23 17.16
CA LEU A 182 -38.94 6.89 18.46
C LEU A 182 -39.92 8.08 18.42
N ALA A 183 -39.94 8.84 17.32
CA ALA A 183 -40.89 9.93 17.12
C ALA A 183 -42.33 9.40 17.03
N GLN A 184 -42.56 8.34 16.26
CA GLN A 184 -43.89 7.69 16.16
C GLN A 184 -44.34 7.04 17.48
N MET A 185 -43.42 6.48 18.28
CA MET A 185 -43.75 5.98 19.62
C MET A 185 -44.14 7.09 20.60
N THR A 186 -43.51 8.26 20.49
CA THR A 186 -43.81 9.41 21.35
C THR A 186 -45.20 9.99 21.03
N GLU A 187 -45.57 10.12 19.75
CA GLU A 187 -46.91 10.57 19.35
C GLU A 187 -48.01 9.59 19.78
N ARG A 188 -47.79 8.28 19.61
CA ARG A 188 -48.76 7.26 20.03
C ARG A 188 -48.99 7.23 21.55
N THR A 189 -47.99 7.59 22.34
CA THR A 189 -48.11 7.66 23.80
C THR A 189 -48.89 8.91 24.23
N LEU A 190 -48.74 10.02 23.50
CA LEU A 190 -49.49 11.25 23.76
C LEU A 190 -50.99 11.14 23.40
N GLU A 191 -51.35 10.46 22.31
CA GLU A 191 -52.76 10.24 21.95
C GLU A 191 -53.51 9.34 22.95
N LEU A 192 -52.80 8.43 23.62
CA LEU A 192 -53.33 7.56 24.66
C LEU A 192 -53.58 8.28 26.00
N GLU A 193 -52.86 9.36 26.30
CA GLU A 193 -53.08 10.17 27.51
C GLU A 193 -54.16 11.26 27.34
N VAL A 194 -54.47 11.68 26.12
CA VAL A 194 -55.49 12.71 25.83
C VAL A 194 -56.90 12.12 25.63
N SER A 195 -57.04 10.78 25.60
CA SER A 195 -58.31 10.08 25.40
C SER A 195 -58.93 9.45 26.67
N LEU A 196 -58.41 9.78 27.86
CA LEU A 196 -58.97 9.45 29.18
C LEU A 196 -59.48 10.71 29.91
#